data_AF-A0A536WMI5-F1
#
_entry.id   AF-A0A536WMI5-F1
#
_cell.length_a   1.000
_cell.length_b   1.000
_cell.length_c   1.000
_cell.angle_alpha   90.00
_cell.angle_beta   90.00
_cell.angle_gamma   90.00
#
_symmetry.space_group_name_H-M   'P 1'
#
loop_
_entity.id
_entity.type
_entity.pdbx_description
1 polymer ?
#
loop_
_entity_poly.entity_id
_entity_poly.type
_entity_poly.pdbx_seq_one_letter_code
_entity_poly.pdbx_strand_id
1 'polypeptide(L)' 'MRVAIHQPHYLPWLGYLHRMARADVFILLDHVQFER' A
#
# COMPACT_ATOMS: atom_id res chain seq x y z
N MET A 1 0.71 -13.63 -10.39
CA MET A 1 0.28 -13.21 -9.04
C MET A 1 1.06 -11.95 -8.65
N ARG A 2 0.39 -10.80 -8.57
CA ARG A 2 0.95 -9.48 -8.21
C ARG A 2 0.53 -9.14 -6.78
N VAL A 3 1.50 -8.96 -5.90
CA VAL A 3 1.26 -8.53 -4.52
C VAL A 3 1.75 -7.09 -4.37
N ALA A 4 0.94 -6.25 -3.74
CA ALA A 4 1.30 -4.87 -3.43
C ALA A 4 1.19 -4.64 -1.92
N ILE A 5 2.21 -3.99 -1.35
CA ILE A 5 2.22 -3.55 0.05
C ILE A 5 2.40 -2.04 0.10
N HIS A 6 1.62 -1.35 0.92
CA HIS A 6 1.69 0.11 1.04
C HIS A 6 1.50 0.56 2.48
N GLN A 7 2.41 1.43 2.94
CA GLN A 7 2.25 2.15 4.20
C GLN A 7 1.34 3.37 3.97
N PRO A 8 0.21 3.52 4.69
CA PRO A 8 -0.66 4.67 4.53
C PRO A 8 -0.04 5.90 5.20
N HIS A 9 0.56 6.79 4.40
CA HIS A 9 1.08 8.07 4.90
C HIS A 9 0.03 9.21 4.81
N TYR A 10 -0.93 9.12 3.88
CA TYR A 10 -1.96 10.14 3.61
C TYR A 10 -3.28 9.51 3.16
N LEU A 11 -4.32 10.34 3.00
CA LEU A 11 -5.59 9.94 2.37
C LEU A 11 -5.33 9.30 0.99
N PRO A 12 -6.05 8.21 0.65
CA PRO A 12 -5.89 7.52 -0.63
C PRO A 12 -6.04 8.45 -1.83
N TRP A 13 -5.01 8.57 -2.65
CA TRP A 13 -5.07 9.26 -3.94
C TRP A 13 -5.35 8.28 -5.09
N LEU A 14 -5.67 8.81 -6.29
CA LEU A 14 -5.97 8.01 -7.48
C LEU A 14 -4.91 6.95 -7.79
N GLY A 15 -3.62 7.27 -7.66
CA GLY A 15 -2.52 6.33 -7.85
C GLY A 15 -2.40 5.24 -6.77
N TYR A 16 -2.85 5.51 -5.54
CA TYR A 16 -2.98 4.50 -4.49
C TYR A 16 -4.09 3.50 -4.84
N LEU A 17 -5.27 4.01 -5.20
CA LEU A 17 -6.42 3.18 -5.60
C LEU A 17 -6.12 2.38 -6.88
N HIS A 18 -5.41 2.99 -7.83
CA HIS A 18 -4.96 2.29 -9.04
C HIS A 18 -4.03 1.11 -8.74
N ARG A 19 -3.11 1.25 -7.76
CA ARG A 19 -2.25 0.15 -7.33
C ARG A 19 -3.05 -0.95 -6.65
N MET A 20 -4.00 -0.60 -5.79
CA MET A 20 -4.90 -1.54 -5.13
C MET A 20 -5.70 -2.35 -6.15
N ALA A 21 -6.30 -1.68 -7.14
CA ALA A 21 -7.12 -2.32 -8.18
C ALA A 21 -6.32 -3.25 -9.12
N ARG A 22 -4.99 -3.15 -9.16
CA ARG A 22 -4.11 -3.94 -10.05
C ARG A 22 -3.38 -5.07 -9.37
N ALA A 23 -3.52 -5.22 -8.06
CA ALA A 23 -2.90 -6.27 -7.29
C ALA A 23 -3.89 -7.43 -7.08
N ASP A 24 -3.39 -8.66 -7.12
CA ASP A 24 -4.17 -9.84 -6.72
C ASP A 24 -4.32 -9.87 -5.18
N VAL A 25 -3.33 -9.36 -4.46
CA VAL A 25 -3.35 -9.18 -3.00
C VAL A 25 -2.77 -7.81 -2.65
N PHE A 26 -3.51 -7.03 -1.87
CA PHE A 26 -3.07 -5.73 -1.37
C PHE A 26 -2.94 -5.76 0.15
N ILE A 27 -1.76 -5.41 0.67
CA ILE A 27 -1.43 -5.42 2.10
C ILE A 27 -1.24 -3.97 2.56
N LEU A 28 -2.02 -3.58 3.57
CA LEU A 28 -1.79 -2.35 4.33
C LEU A 28 -0.68 -2.59 5.35
N LEU A 29 0.41 -1.82 5.25
CA LEU A 29 1.50 -1.84 6.23
C LEU A 29 1.25 -0.73 7.25
N ASP A 30 0.51 -1.05 8.30
CA ASP A 30 0.10 -0.13 9.35
C ASP A 30 1.20 0.18 10.37
N HIS A 31 2.11 -0.77 10.59
CA HIS A 31 3.22 -0.64 11.51
C HIS A 31 4.55 -0.98 10.84
N VAL A 32 5.50 -0.05 10.94
CA VAL A 32 6.89 -0.22 10.48
C VAL A 32 7.83 0.45 11.47
N GLN A 33 8.94 -0.22 11.76
CA GLN A 33 10.01 0.35 12.58
C GLN A 33 10.72 1.46 11.79
N PHE A 34 10.83 2.64 12.36
CA PHE A 34 11.62 3.73 11.78
C PHE A 34 13.11 3.37 11.78
N GLU A 35 13.81 3.72 10.70
CA GLU A 35 15.27 3.71 10.68
C GLU A 35 15.80 4.67 11.74
N ARG A 36 16.91 4.31 12.37
CA ARG A 36 17.48 4.96 13.56
C ARG A 36 18.68 5.81 13.19
#